data_AF-A0A848C3W7-F1
#
_entry.id   AF-A0A848C3W7-F1
#
_cell.length_a   1.000
_cell.length_b   1.000
_cell.length_c   1.000
_cell.angle_alpha   90.00
_cell.angle_beta   90.00
_cell.angle_gamma   90.00
#
_symmetry.space_group_name_H-M   'P 1'
#
loop_
_entity.id
_entity.type
_entity.pdbx_description
1 polymer ?
#
loop_
_entity_poly.entity_id
_entity_poly.type
_entity_poly.pdbx_seq_one_letter_code
_entity_poly.pdbx_strand_id
1 'polypeptide(L)'
;MNEKDDGVTVLENVECGDIVGIYDHHNKLIGEIKAQERIPFGNKICLRDKNVGDIIYKYGEPIGEATKFIQRGKLIHVHNVKSLSVDIPEVCKKEIIRQMGIEVE
;
A
#
# COMPACT_ATOMS: atom_id res chain seq x y z
N MET A 1 -0.90 -13.04 -5.45
CA MET A 1 0.21 -12.44 -4.68
C MET A 1 1.47 -13.24 -4.92
N ASN A 2 2.61 -12.59 -5.10
CA ASN A 2 3.94 -13.22 -5.13
C ASN A 2 4.57 -13.16 -3.72
N GLU A 3 5.44 -14.11 -3.37
CA GLU A 3 6.11 -14.16 -2.06
C GLU A 3 6.93 -12.91 -1.74
N LYS A 4 7.42 -12.22 -2.77
CA LYS A 4 8.20 -10.99 -2.60
C LYS A 4 7.36 -9.75 -2.37
N ASP A 5 6.03 -9.79 -2.56
CA ASP A 5 5.18 -8.61 -2.52
C ASP A 5 5.25 -7.91 -1.15
N ASP A 6 5.48 -6.59 -1.15
CA ASP A 6 5.40 -5.74 0.05
C ASP A 6 3.98 -5.20 0.28
N GLY A 7 3.15 -5.20 -0.75
CA GLY A 7 1.80 -4.66 -0.68
C GLY A 7 0.79 -5.43 -1.53
N VAL A 8 -0.39 -5.66 -0.96
CA VAL A 8 -1.52 -6.31 -1.65
C VAL A 8 -2.66 -5.34 -1.80
N THR A 9 -3.46 -5.54 -2.86
CA THR A 9 -4.63 -4.70 -3.12
C THR A 9 -5.80 -5.14 -2.27
N VAL A 10 -6.43 -4.22 -1.54
CA VAL A 10 -7.68 -4.50 -0.83
C VAL A 10 -8.85 -4.58 -1.82
N LEU A 11 -9.72 -5.57 -1.64
CA LEU A 11 -10.88 -5.83 -2.51
C LEU A 11 -12.19 -5.24 -1.97
N GLU A 12 -12.12 -4.55 -0.84
CA GLU A 12 -13.21 -3.79 -0.21
C GLU A 12 -12.65 -2.55 0.49
N ASN A 13 -13.53 -1.68 0.99
CA ASN A 13 -13.09 -0.60 1.88
C ASN A 13 -12.72 -1.20 3.23
N VAL A 14 -11.53 -0.86 3.72
CA VAL A 14 -11.01 -1.33 5.00
C VAL A 14 -10.94 -0.16 5.96
N GLU A 15 -11.46 -0.33 7.17
CA GLU A 15 -11.39 0.65 8.24
C GLU A 15 -10.25 0.33 9.22
N CYS A 16 -9.85 1.33 10.01
CA CYS A 16 -8.80 1.14 11.01
C CYS A 16 -9.22 0.08 12.03
N GLY A 17 -8.34 -0.90 12.26
CA GLY A 17 -8.56 -1.99 13.20
C GLY A 17 -9.11 -3.28 12.59
N ASP A 18 -9.59 -3.24 11.35
CA ASP A 18 -10.08 -4.42 10.63
C ASP A 18 -8.97 -5.48 10.48
N ILE A 19 -9.37 -6.74 10.54
CA ILE A 19 -8.51 -7.88 10.20
C ILE A 19 -8.76 -8.25 8.74
N VAL A 20 -7.79 -7.94 7.89
CA VAL A 20 -7.85 -8.20 6.45
C VAL A 20 -7.22 -9.55 6.15
N GLY A 21 -8.00 -10.45 5.56
CA GLY A 21 -7.50 -11.72 5.04
C GLY A 21 -6.66 -11.52 3.78
N ILE A 22 -5.52 -12.20 3.70
CA ILE A 22 -4.63 -12.20 2.54
C ILE A 22 -4.86 -13.51 1.79
N TYR A 23 -5.23 -13.40 0.52
CA TYR A 23 -5.56 -14.53 -0.33
C TYR A 23 -4.55 -14.67 -1.48
N ASP A 24 -4.22 -15.91 -1.82
CA ASP A 24 -3.46 -16.21 -3.03
C ASP A 24 -4.34 -16.20 -4.28
N HIS A 25 -3.76 -16.53 -5.43
CA HIS A 25 -4.45 -16.55 -6.72
C HIS A 25 -5.44 -17.74 -6.88
N HIS A 26 -5.46 -18.66 -5.92
CA HIS A 26 -6.41 -19.77 -5.84
C HIS A 26 -7.50 -19.52 -4.78
N ASN A 27 -7.65 -18.28 -4.29
CA ASN A 27 -8.54 -17.90 -3.20
C ASN A 27 -8.27 -18.65 -1.88
N LYS A 28 -7.05 -19.14 -1.67
CA LYS A 28 -6.67 -19.74 -0.40
C LYS A 28 -6.23 -18.63 0.57
N LEU A 29 -6.75 -18.65 1.79
CA LEU A 29 -6.28 -17.78 2.87
C LEU A 29 -4.85 -18.18 3.24
N ILE A 30 -3.92 -17.25 3.10
CA ILE A 30 -2.48 -17.46 3.37
C ILE A 30 -1.97 -16.63 4.55
N GLY A 31 -2.80 -15.74 5.10
CA GLY A 31 -2.47 -14.96 6.28
C GLY A 31 -3.48 -13.85 6.53
N GLU A 32 -3.20 -13.06 7.56
CA GLU A 32 -4.05 -11.94 7.98
C GLU A 32 -3.19 -10.74 8.38
N ILE A 33 -3.78 -9.56 8.29
CA ILE A 33 -3.14 -8.31 8.69
C ILE A 33 -4.16 -7.36 9.31
N LYS A 34 -3.78 -6.73 10.43
CA LYS A 34 -4.58 -5.68 11.04
C LYS A 34 -4.33 -4.34 10.36
N ALA A 35 -5.36 -3.73 9.80
CA ALA A 35 -5.29 -2.39 9.24
C ALA A 35 -5.00 -1.35 10.34
N GLN A 36 -4.05 -0.46 10.08
CA GLN A 36 -3.66 0.61 11.02
C GLN A 36 -4.30 1.96 10.67
N GLU A 37 -4.98 2.04 9.53
CA GLU A 37 -5.70 3.21 9.06
C GLU A 37 -6.76 2.79 8.03
N ARG A 38 -7.57 3.75 7.58
CA ARG A 38 -8.54 3.51 6.51
C ARG A 38 -7.83 3.30 5.17
N ILE A 39 -8.16 2.22 4.47
CA ILE A 39 -7.62 1.88 3.15
C ILE A 39 -8.78 1.72 2.17
N PRO A 40 -9.01 2.69 1.26
CA PRO A 40 -10.09 2.60 0.31
C PRO A 40 -9.89 1.45 -0.69
N PHE A 41 -11.00 0.91 -1.20
CA PHE A 41 -11.02 -0.14 -2.23
C PHE A 41 -10.00 0.11 -3.35
N GLY A 42 -9.31 -0.95 -3.79
CA GLY A 42 -8.35 -0.89 -4.90
C GLY A 42 -6.96 -0.38 -4.51
N ASN A 43 -6.79 0.13 -3.29
CA ASN A 43 -5.48 0.58 -2.80
C ASN A 43 -4.68 -0.53 -2.14
N LYS A 44 -3.41 -0.23 -1.83
CA LYS A 44 -2.45 -1.21 -1.36
C LYS A 44 -2.29 -1.12 0.16
N ILE A 45 -2.41 -2.24 0.86
CA ILE A 45 -2.05 -2.36 2.28
C ILE A 45 -0.63 -2.91 2.40
N CYS A 46 0.17 -2.33 3.29
CA CYS A 46 1.57 -2.69 3.51
C CYS A 46 1.69 -3.97 4.35
N LEU A 47 2.38 -4.99 3.84
CA LEU A 47 2.49 -6.30 4.49
C LEU A 47 3.58 -6.39 5.55
N ARG A 48 4.55 -5.48 5.55
CA ARG A 48 5.69 -5.44 6.47
C ARG A 48 6.21 -4.02 6.56
N ASP A 49 6.85 -3.67 7.66
CA ASP A 49 7.42 -2.33 7.82
C ASP A 49 8.43 -2.04 6.69
N LYS A 50 8.36 -0.83 6.13
CA LYS A 50 9.25 -0.33 5.08
C LYS A 50 9.91 0.96 5.56
N ASN A 51 11.23 0.97 5.55
CA ASN A 51 12.01 2.16 5.82
C ASN A 51 12.07 3.07 4.59
N VAL A 52 12.41 4.34 4.81
CA VAL A 52 12.69 5.26 3.71
C VAL A 52 13.82 4.69 2.84
N GLY A 53 13.63 4.71 1.53
CA GLY A 53 14.57 4.14 0.55
C GLY A 53 14.35 2.66 0.25
N ASP A 54 13.51 1.95 1.01
CA ASP A 54 13.23 0.55 0.70
C ASP A 54 12.41 0.42 -0.58
N ILE A 55 12.78 -0.56 -1.40
CA ILE A 55 12.03 -0.93 -2.61
C ILE A 55 10.71 -1.58 -2.22
N ILE A 56 9.65 -1.19 -2.94
CA ILE A 56 8.30 -1.74 -2.84
C ILE A 56 8.09 -2.69 -4.00
N TYR A 57 7.83 -3.94 -3.69
CA TYR A 57 7.56 -5.01 -4.64
C TYR A 57 6.06 -5.28 -4.78
N LYS A 58 5.63 -5.50 -6.03
CA LYS A 58 4.29 -6.01 -6.34
C LYS A 58 4.35 -6.88 -7.59
N TYR A 59 3.66 -8.02 -7.54
CA TYR A 59 3.72 -9.06 -8.57
C TYR A 59 5.14 -9.62 -8.77
N GLY A 60 5.97 -9.58 -7.73
CA GLY A 60 7.38 -9.99 -7.80
C GLY A 60 8.33 -8.96 -8.40
N GLU A 61 7.82 -7.82 -8.90
CA GLU A 61 8.59 -6.77 -9.56
C GLU A 61 8.70 -5.51 -8.69
N PRO A 62 9.83 -4.78 -8.76
CA PRO A 62 9.99 -3.52 -8.04
C PRO A 62 9.13 -2.42 -8.70
N ILE A 63 8.16 -1.87 -7.98
CA ILE A 63 7.23 -0.86 -8.50
C ILE A 63 7.55 0.56 -8.02
N GLY A 64 8.26 0.70 -6.91
CA GLY A 64 8.49 1.98 -6.27
C GLY A 64 9.49 1.92 -5.14
N GLU A 65 9.79 3.07 -4.57
CA GLU A 65 10.64 3.27 -3.40
C GLU A 65 9.85 4.02 -2.33
N ALA A 66 9.96 3.59 -1.08
CA ALA A 66 9.33 4.26 0.06
C ALA A 66 9.98 5.62 0.32
N THR A 67 9.21 6.69 0.26
CA THR A 67 9.67 8.07 0.55
C THR A 67 9.47 8.47 2.01
N LYS A 68 8.68 7.70 2.74
CA LYS A 68 8.43 7.81 4.18
C LYS A 68 8.46 6.42 4.81
N PHE A 69 8.64 6.32 6.12
CA PHE A 69 8.43 5.06 6.82
C PHE A 69 6.96 4.61 6.65
N ILE A 70 6.76 3.35 6.29
CA ILE A 70 5.44 2.75 6.12
C ILE A 70 5.33 1.57 7.08
N GLN A 71 4.46 1.71 8.08
CA GLN A 71 4.18 0.63 9.03
C GLN A 71 3.36 -0.47 8.34
N ARG A 72 3.60 -1.72 8.72
CA ARG A 72 2.73 -2.86 8.40
C ARG A 72 1.27 -2.51 8.73
N GLY A 73 0.39 -2.73 7.77
CA GLY A 73 -1.05 -2.46 7.88
C GLY A 73 -1.48 -1.06 7.46
N LYS A 74 -0.55 -0.20 7.02
CA LYS A 74 -0.86 1.13 6.46
C LYS A 74 -1.00 1.13 4.94
N LEU A 75 -1.60 2.20 4.41
CA LEU A 75 -1.82 2.49 3.00
C LEU A 75 -0.49 2.77 2.28
N ILE A 76 -0.22 2.03 1.21
CA ILE A 76 0.86 2.33 0.26
C ILE A 76 0.27 3.15 -0.91
N HIS A 77 0.67 4.42 -1.03
CA HIS A 77 0.16 5.33 -2.04
C HIS A 77 1.17 6.42 -2.44
N VAL A 78 0.77 7.34 -3.30
CA VAL A 78 1.63 8.40 -3.88
C VAL A 78 2.25 9.36 -2.87
N HIS A 79 1.76 9.39 -1.63
CA HIS A 79 2.26 10.27 -0.57
C HIS A 79 3.47 9.67 0.18
N ASN A 80 3.64 8.34 0.13
CA ASN A 80 4.70 7.62 0.83
C ASN A 80 5.51 6.67 -0.07
N VAL A 81 5.17 6.57 -1.36
CA VAL A 81 5.92 5.82 -2.37
C VAL A 81 6.09 6.64 -3.64
N LYS A 82 7.32 6.61 -4.16
CA LYS A 82 7.68 7.13 -5.48
C LYS A 82 7.79 5.97 -6.47
N SER A 83 7.19 6.12 -7.65
CA SER A 83 7.30 5.13 -8.73
C SER A 83 8.73 5.06 -9.30
N LEU A 84 9.22 3.86 -9.61
CA LEU A 84 10.52 3.66 -10.28
C LEU A 84 10.45 3.84 -11.80
N SER A 85 9.24 3.90 -12.37
CA SER A 85 9.02 4.13 -13.80
C SER A 85 8.69 5.60 -14.04
N VAL A 86 7.44 5.90 -14.40
CA VAL A 86 6.94 7.27 -14.49
C VAL A 86 6.34 7.64 -13.15
N ASP A 87 6.81 8.75 -12.58
CA ASP A 87 6.23 9.32 -11.37
C ASP A 87 5.13 10.33 -11.70
N ILE A 88 4.22 10.53 -10.75
CA ILE A 88 3.07 11.41 -10.92
C ILE A 88 3.51 12.87 -10.67
N PRO A 89 3.13 13.83 -11.53
CA PRO A 89 3.42 15.24 -11.27
C PRO A 89 2.91 15.71 -9.91
N GLU A 90 3.66 16.56 -9.23
CA GLU A 90 3.34 17.01 -7.85
C GLU A 90 1.95 17.63 -7.72
N VAL A 91 1.48 18.35 -8.76
CA VAL A 91 0.13 18.92 -8.79
C VAL A 91 -0.94 17.82 -8.72
N CYS A 92 -0.76 16.74 -9.48
CA CYS A 92 -1.67 15.60 -9.47
C CYS A 92 -1.61 14.83 -8.15
N LYS A 93 -0.41 14.64 -7.56
CA LYS A 93 -0.27 13.99 -6.25
C LYS A 93 -1.05 14.73 -5.16
N LYS A 94 -0.94 16.07 -5.12
CA LYS A 94 -1.65 16.90 -4.15
C LYS A 94 -3.17 16.76 -4.26
N GLU A 95 -3.69 16.75 -5.48
CA GLU A 95 -5.13 16.59 -5.69
C GLU A 95 -5.63 15.20 -5.30
N ILE A 96 -4.87 14.15 -5.63
CA ILE A 96 -5.16 12.77 -5.22
C ILE A 96 -5.21 12.65 -3.69
N ILE A 97 -4.20 13.20 -2.99
CA ILE A 97 -4.12 13.18 -1.53
C ILE A 97 -5.36 13.86 -0.92
N ARG A 98 -5.72 15.04 -1.44
CA ARG A 98 -6.89 15.80 -1.00
C ARG A 98 -8.19 15.03 -1.22
N GLN A 99 -8.39 14.44 -2.39
CA GLN A 99 -9.62 13.68 -2.72
C GLN A 99 -9.76 12.41 -1.89
N MET A 100 -8.64 11.76 -1.55
CA MET A 100 -8.63 10.57 -0.72
C MET A 100 -8.74 10.87 0.78
N GLY A 101 -8.63 12.14 1.19
CA GLY A 101 -8.62 12.54 2.60
C GLY A 101 -7.43 11.98 3.36
N ILE A 102 -6.28 11.84 2.70
CA ILE A 102 -5.06 11.34 3.33
C ILE A 102 -4.44 12.47 4.16
N GLU A 103 -4.30 12.26 5.46
CA GLU A 103 -3.57 13.17 6.33
C GLU A 103 -2.07 12.98 6.09
N VAL A 104 -1.38 14.07 5.72
CA VAL A 104 0.06 14.04 5.44
C VAL A 104 0.75 14.75 6.58
N GLU A 105 1.40 13.99 7.47
CA GLU A 105 2.35 14.51 8.47
C GLU A 105 3.63 15.05 7.81
#